data_AF-A0A5C6W082-F1
#
_entry.id   AF-A0A5C6W082-F1
#
_cell.length_a   1.000
_cell.length_b   1.000
_cell.length_c   1.000
_cell.angle_alpha   90.00
_cell.angle_beta   90.00
_cell.angle_gamma   90.00
#
_symmetry.space_group_name_H-M   'P 1'
#
loop_
_entity.id
_entity.type
_entity.pdbx_description
1 polymer ?
#
loop_
_entity_poly.entity_id
_entity_poly.type
_entity_poly.pdbx_seq_one_letter_code
_entity_poly.pdbx_strand_id
1 'polypeptide(L)'
;MSNEKLNLQEISSTMMQLFVQDVFNKNNITEEKKNKLSDDQKAQLRKVVEDLQAQVDEFVKGSKQKQEEPVEEDAPKNTTLRDMIKKKKEDK
;
A
#
# COMPACT_ATOMS: atom_id res chain seq x y z
N MET A 1 3.57 14.18 18.86
CA MET A 1 3.32 13.44 17.60
C MET A 1 4.24 12.24 17.38
N SER A 2 5.32 12.04 18.14
CA SER A 2 6.28 10.94 17.89
C SER A 2 5.92 9.60 18.58
N ASN A 3 5.23 9.62 19.72
CA ASN A 3 4.91 8.40 20.48
C ASN A 3 3.85 7.49 19.83
N GLU A 4 2.87 8.05 19.11
CA GLU A 4 1.82 7.24 18.48
C GLU A 4 2.35 6.42 17.29
N LYS A 5 3.32 6.94 16.54
CA LYS A 5 3.98 6.21 15.44
C LYS A 5 4.83 5.03 15.94
N LEU A 6 5.53 5.22 17.06
CA LEU A 6 6.28 4.14 17.72
C LEU A 6 5.35 3.01 18.18
N ASN A 7 4.20 3.38 18.76
CA ASN A 7 3.19 2.42 19.23
C ASN A 7 2.56 1.63 18.08
N LEU A 8 2.22 2.30 16.96
CA LEU A 8 1.69 1.63 15.78
C LEU A 8 2.72 0.67 15.16
N GLN A 9 3.99 1.07 15.14
CA GLN A 9 5.07 0.24 14.62
C GLN A 9 5.30 -1.00 15.49
N GLU A 10 5.29 -0.85 16.82
CA GLU A 10 5.34 -1.99 17.75
C GLU A 10 4.15 -2.93 17.57
N ILE A 11 2.92 -2.41 17.54
CA ILE A 11 1.72 -3.22 17.33
C ILE A 11 1.77 -3.97 15.99
N SER A 12 2.20 -3.29 14.91
CA SER A 12 2.35 -3.92 13.60
C SER A 12 3.41 -5.04 13.59
N SER A 13 4.52 -4.84 14.31
CA SER A 13 5.59 -5.83 14.47
C SER A 13 5.11 -7.05 15.25
N THR A 14 4.38 -6.84 16.35
CA THR A 14 3.81 -7.93 17.15
C THR A 14 2.77 -8.72 16.37
N MET A 15 1.88 -8.05 15.64
CA MET A 15 0.90 -8.70 14.74
C MET A 15 1.59 -9.54 13.67
N MET A 16 2.65 -9.01 13.04
CA MET A 16 3.42 -9.75 12.04
C MET A 16 4.12 -10.97 12.66
N GLN A 17 4.72 -10.85 13.84
CA GLN A 17 5.32 -11.98 14.55
C GLN A 17 4.31 -13.08 14.86
N LEU A 18 3.12 -12.72 15.37
CA LEU A 18 2.05 -13.69 15.64
C LEU A 18 1.59 -14.40 14.37
N PHE A 19 1.45 -13.66 13.26
CA PHE A 19 1.08 -14.26 11.98
C PHE A 19 2.15 -15.23 11.46
N VAL A 20 3.43 -14.85 11.52
CA VAL A 20 4.53 -15.73 11.11
C VAL A 20 4.59 -16.99 11.99
N GLN A 21 4.36 -16.86 13.30
CA GLN A 21 4.27 -17.99 14.21
C GLN A 21 3.09 -18.90 13.86
N ASP A 22 1.91 -18.35 13.59
CA ASP A 22 0.74 -19.13 13.19
C ASP A 22 0.96 -19.88 11.87
N VAL A 23 1.60 -19.24 10.88
CA VAL A 23 1.97 -19.89 9.61
C VAL A 23 2.96 -21.04 9.85
N PHE A 24 3.98 -20.85 10.69
CA PHE A 24 4.92 -21.92 11.03
C PHE A 24 4.23 -23.07 11.78
N ASN A 25 3.35 -22.77 12.73
CA ASN A 25 2.58 -23.77 13.48
C ASN A 25 1.68 -24.60 12.54
N LYS A 26 0.96 -23.95 11.62
CA LYS A 26 0.11 -24.61 10.62
C LYS A 26 0.88 -25.56 9.71
N ASN A 27 2.13 -25.24 9.41
CA ASN A 27 3.00 -26.06 8.57
C ASN A 27 3.86 -27.06 9.37
N ASN A 28 3.60 -27.23 10.68
CA ASN A 28 4.36 -28.09 11.58
C ASN A 28 5.87 -27.79 11.58
N ILE A 29 6.24 -26.52 11.39
CA ILE A 29 7.62 -26.03 11.41
C ILE A 29 7.97 -25.69 12.87
N THR A 30 8.49 -26.68 13.59
CA THR A 30 9.12 -26.49 14.90
C THR A 30 10.52 -25.87 14.75
N GLU A 31 11.04 -25.23 15.80
CA GLU A 31 12.41 -24.67 15.81
C GLU A 31 13.47 -25.69 15.37
N GLU A 32 13.24 -26.97 15.67
CA GLU A 32 14.13 -28.08 15.26
C GLU A 32 14.06 -28.38 13.75
N LYS A 33 12.92 -28.10 13.11
CA LYS A 33 12.70 -28.23 11.66
C LYS A 33 12.96 -26.93 10.90
N LYS A 34 13.20 -25.82 11.60
CA LYS A 34 13.66 -24.58 10.99
C LYS A 34 15.08 -24.79 10.51
N ASN A 35 15.21 -25.14 9.23
CA ASN A 35 16.51 -25.16 8.58
C ASN A 35 17.14 -23.77 8.72
N LYS A 36 18.40 -23.74 9.19
CA LYS A 36 19.17 -22.50 9.18
C LYS A 36 19.25 -22.03 7.73
N LEU A 37 18.72 -20.84 7.47
CA LEU A 37 18.81 -20.23 6.14
C LEU A 37 20.29 -20.10 5.76
N SER A 38 20.65 -20.57 4.57
CA SER A 38 21.97 -20.28 4.00
C SER A 38 22.11 -18.78 3.76
N ASP A 39 23.35 -18.30 3.62
CA ASP A 39 23.58 -16.87 3.42
C ASP A 39 22.98 -16.36 2.10
N ASP A 40 22.93 -17.22 1.08
CA ASP A 40 22.22 -16.94 -0.19
C ASP A 40 20.70 -16.79 0.01
N GLN A 41 20.09 -17.66 0.82
CA GLN A 41 18.66 -17.60 1.12
C GLN A 41 18.31 -16.34 1.92
N LYS A 42 19.19 -15.92 2.84
CA LYS A 42 19.05 -14.65 3.55
C LYS A 42 19.17 -13.45 2.60
N ALA A 43 20.11 -13.50 1.65
CA ALA A 43 20.29 -12.43 0.67
C ALA A 43 19.06 -12.29 -0.24
N GLN A 44 18.48 -13.41 -0.68
CA GLN A 44 17.24 -13.40 -1.45
C GLN A 44 16.05 -12.83 -0.66
N LEU A 45 15.88 -13.23 0.61
CA LEU A 45 14.85 -12.68 1.48
C LEU A 45 15.00 -11.16 1.67
N ARG A 46 16.23 -10.67 1.88
CA ARG A 46 16.50 -9.23 1.98
C ARG A 46 16.10 -8.49 0.70
N LYS A 47 16.49 -9.01 -0.46
CA LYS A 47 16.13 -8.43 -1.75
C LYS A 47 14.61 -8.34 -1.94
N VAL A 48 13.89 -9.40 -1.62
CA VAL A 48 12.42 -9.42 -1.74
C VAL A 48 11.78 -8.39 -0.81
N VAL A 49 12.28 -8.23 0.42
CA VAL A 49 11.78 -7.22 1.37
C VAL A 49 12.08 -5.80 0.88
N GLU A 50 13.27 -5.55 0.34
CA GLU A 50 13.65 -4.26 -0.24
C GLU A 50 12.76 -3.91 -1.45
N ASP A 51 12.51 -4.87 -2.34
CA ASP A 51 11.62 -4.69 -3.49
C ASP A 51 10.17 -4.42 -3.04
N LEU A 52 9.68 -5.12 -2.01
CA LEU A 52 8.34 -4.88 -1.45
C LEU A 52 8.23 -3.50 -0.79
N GLN A 53 9.27 -3.10 -0.05
CA GLN A 53 9.35 -1.79 0.57
C GLN A 53 9.31 -0.69 -0.50
N ALA A 54 10.06 -0.87 -1.60
CA ALA A 54 10.05 0.06 -2.72
C ALA A 54 8.65 0.15 -3.37
N GLN A 55 7.96 -0.98 -3.56
CA GLN A 55 6.58 -1.00 -4.08
C GLN A 55 5.58 -0.28 -3.16
N VAL A 56 5.70 -0.46 -1.85
CA VAL A 56 4.85 0.25 -0.88
C VAL A 56 5.17 1.74 -0.86
N ASP A 57 6.44 2.12 -0.88
CA ASP A 57 6.86 3.52 -0.92
C ASP A 57 6.39 4.21 -2.22
N GLU A 58 6.48 3.51 -3.36
CA GLU A 58 5.95 3.97 -4.64
C GLU A 58 4.43 4.10 -4.59
N PHE A 59 3.72 3.12 -4.04
CA PHE A 59 2.26 3.19 -3.87
C PHE A 59 1.84 4.37 -2.99
N VAL A 60 2.52 4.59 -1.86
CA VAL A 60 2.25 5.72 -0.96
C VAL A 60 2.58 7.06 -1.62
N LYS A 61 3.64 7.14 -2.42
CA LYS A 61 4.02 8.36 -3.18
C LYS A 61 3.06 8.64 -4.34
N GLY A 62 2.71 7.63 -5.13
CA GLY A 62 1.75 7.73 -6.23
C GLY A 62 0.34 8.11 -5.75
N SER A 63 -0.03 7.71 -4.54
CA SER A 63 -1.25 8.18 -3.87
C SER A 63 -1.25 9.67 -3.53
N LYS A 64 -0.07 10.29 -3.37
CA LYS A 64 0.10 11.73 -3.10
C LYS A 64 0.24 12.57 -4.38
N GLN A 65 0.67 11.98 -5.49
CA GLN A 65 0.87 12.67 -6.77
C GLN A 65 -0.41 12.78 -7.62
N LYS A 66 -1.56 12.22 -7.19
CA LYS A 66 -2.83 12.41 -7.92
C LYS A 66 -3.51 13.77 -7.67
N GLN A 67 -2.77 14.75 -7.14
CA GLN A 67 -3.18 16.15 -7.07
C GLN A 67 -1.96 16.97 -7.45
N GLU A 68 -1.77 17.22 -8.74
CA GLU A 68 -1.06 18.37 -9.34
C GLU A 68 -0.60 18.00 -10.76
N GLU A 69 -1.52 18.09 -11.72
CA GLU A 69 -1.18 18.54 -13.07
C GLU A 69 -2.21 19.61 -13.47
N PRO A 70 -1.80 20.87 -13.70
CA PRO A 70 -2.57 21.81 -14.49
C PRO A 70 -2.13 21.65 -15.96
N VAL A 71 -2.97 21.04 -16.78
CA VAL A 71 -2.89 21.18 -18.24
C VAL A 71 -4.29 21.52 -18.75
N GLU A 72 -4.39 22.70 -19.35
CA GLU A 72 -5.58 23.27 -19.97
C GLU A 72 -6.04 22.50 -21.22
N GLU A 73 -7.37 22.53 -21.42
CA GLU A 73 -8.16 22.44 -22.66
C GLU A 73 -7.80 21.39 -23.73
N ASP A 74 -8.60 20.32 -23.86
CA ASP A 74 -9.79 20.26 -24.75
C ASP A 74 -10.36 18.82 -24.76
N ALA A 75 -11.46 18.56 -24.04
CA ALA A 75 -12.17 17.28 -24.10
C ALA A 75 -13.64 17.46 -23.68
N PRO A 76 -14.59 16.76 -24.32
CA PRO A 76 -16.02 17.07 -24.24
C PRO A 76 -16.51 16.96 -22.80
N LYS A 77 -17.10 18.06 -22.31
CA LYS A 77 -17.73 18.10 -20.98
C LYS A 77 -18.76 16.97 -20.92
N ASN A 78 -18.47 15.92 -20.17
CA ASN A 78 -19.47 14.94 -19.74
C ASN A 78 -20.47 15.67 -18.83
N THR A 79 -21.43 16.35 -19.45
CA THR A 79 -22.47 17.08 -18.75
C THR A 79 -23.46 16.10 -18.17
N THR A 80 -23.81 16.26 -16.90
CA THR A 80 -24.83 15.43 -16.28
C THR A 80 -26.22 15.88 -16.72
N LEU A 81 -27.22 15.01 -16.59
CA LEU A 81 -28.63 15.37 -16.84
C LEU A 81 -29.07 16.61 -16.05
N ARG A 82 -28.50 16.83 -14.86
CA ARG A 82 -28.77 18.02 -14.04
C ARG A 82 -28.25 19.30 -14.71
N ASP A 83 -27.10 19.24 -15.36
CA ASP A 83 -26.50 20.38 -16.05
C ASP A 83 -27.31 20.75 -17.30
N MET A 84 -27.80 19.74 -18.04
CA MET A 84 -28.67 19.96 -19.19
C MET A 84 -30.00 20.62 -18.81
N ILE A 85 -30.60 20.22 -17.69
CA ILE A 85 -31.88 20.81 -17.21
C ILE A 85 -31.69 22.26 -16.77
N LYS A 86 -30.57 22.60 -16.14
CA LYS A 86 -30.28 23.98 -15.74
C LYS A 86 -30.12 24.89 -16.94
N LYS A 87 -29.33 24.48 -17.93
CA LYS A 87 -29.10 25.27 -19.15
C LYS A 87 -30.42 25.56 -19.91
N LYS A 88 -31.29 24.56 -20.00
CA LYS A 88 -32.63 24.71 -20.63
C LYS A 88 -33.56 25.70 -19.90
N LYS A 89 -33.33 25.97 -18.61
CA LYS A 89 -34.09 26.97 -17.85
C LYS A 89 -33.50 28.37 -17.97
N GLU A 90 -32.22 28.50 -18.26
CA GLU A 90 -31.56 29.79 -18.48
C GLU A 90 -31.86 30.36 -19.86
N ASP A 91 -32.09 29.49 -20.86
CA ASP A 91 -32.46 29.88 -22.23
C ASP A 91 -33.95 30.24 -22.41
N LYS A 92 -34.73 30.44 -21.34
CA LYS A 92 -36.18 30.68 -21.40
C LYS A 92 -36.64 31.92 -20.63
#